data_AF-A0AAN6J5F1-F1
#
_entry.id   AF-A0AAN6J5F1-F1
#
_cell.length_a   1.000
_cell.length_b   1.000
_cell.length_c   1.000
_cell.angle_alpha   90.00
_cell.angle_beta   90.00
_cell.angle_gamma   90.00
#
_symmetry.space_group_name_H-M   'P 1'
#
loop_
_entity.id
_entity.type
_entity.pdbx_description
1 polymer ?
#
loop_
_entity_poly.entity_id
_entity_poly.type
_entity_poly.pdbx_seq_one_letter_code
_entity_poly.pdbx_strand_id
1 'polypeptide(L)'
;MSRAQQPASRKISFNVSEQYEIQDVVGEGAYGVVCSALHKPSGQKVAIKKITPFDHSMFCLRTLREMKLLRYFNHENVISILDIQKPRSFERFSEVYLIQELMETDMHRVIRTQELSDDHCQYFIYQTLRALKAMHSANVLHRDLKPSNLLLNANCDLKVCDFGLARSAASTEDNQGFMTEYVATRWYRAPEIMLTFKEYTKAIDVWSVGCILAEMLSGKPLFPGKDYHHQLTLILDVLGTPTMEDYYGIKSRRAREYIRSLPFKKKIPWKVMFPKTSDMALDLLEKLLAFNPAKRIDVEEALKHPYLEPYHDPEDEPTADPIPEEFFDFDKNKDNLSKEQLRHLIYEEIMR
;
A
#
# COMPACT_ATOMS: atom_id res chain seq x y z
N MET A 1 3.89 -47.84 -16.75
CA MET A 1 3.50 -46.97 -15.62
C MET A 1 4.57 -45.91 -15.44
N SER A 2 4.39 -44.75 -16.07
CA SER A 2 5.32 -43.62 -15.97
C SER A 2 4.89 -42.77 -14.77
N ARG A 3 5.73 -42.74 -13.72
CA ARG A 3 5.55 -41.84 -12.58
C ARG A 3 5.88 -40.43 -13.05
N ALA A 4 4.89 -39.56 -13.14
CA ALA A 4 5.09 -38.14 -13.36
C ALA A 4 5.99 -37.60 -12.22
N GLN A 5 7.17 -37.09 -12.58
CA GLN A 5 8.01 -36.34 -11.66
C GLN A 5 7.27 -35.06 -11.28
N GLN A 6 6.98 -34.89 -9.99
CA GLN A 6 6.58 -33.59 -9.45
C GLN A 6 7.69 -32.58 -9.76
N PRO A 7 7.36 -31.36 -10.23
CA PRO A 7 8.37 -30.33 -10.47
C PRO A 7 9.09 -30.03 -9.15
N ALA A 8 10.43 -30.12 -9.16
CA ALA A 8 11.25 -29.79 -8.01
C ALA A 8 10.96 -28.33 -7.60
N SER A 9 10.50 -28.13 -6.36
CA SER A 9 10.34 -26.80 -5.78
C SER A 9 11.68 -26.07 -5.87
N ARG A 10 11.72 -24.93 -6.57
CA ARG A 10 12.89 -24.07 -6.67
C ARG A 10 13.35 -23.74 -5.26
N LYS A 11 14.46 -24.32 -4.78
CA LYS A 11 14.99 -24.03 -3.44
C LYS A 11 15.53 -22.60 -3.45
N ILE A 12 14.76 -21.68 -2.87
CA ILE A 12 15.18 -20.29 -2.68
C ILE A 12 16.15 -20.27 -1.51
N SER A 13 17.40 -19.85 -1.75
CA SER A 13 18.43 -19.75 -0.70
C SER A 13 18.35 -18.42 0.03
N PHE A 14 18.52 -18.46 1.36
CA PHE A 14 18.58 -17.29 2.23
C PHE A 14 19.96 -17.26 2.90
N ASN A 15 20.73 -16.21 2.62
CA ASN A 15 22.07 -15.97 3.14
C ASN A 15 22.00 -15.16 4.44
N VAL A 16 21.27 -15.68 5.42
CA VAL A 16 21.11 -15.07 6.74
C VAL A 16 22.00 -15.75 7.79
N SER A 17 22.18 -15.09 8.93
CA SER A 17 22.90 -15.62 10.09
C SER A 17 22.38 -17.02 10.45
N GLU A 18 23.29 -17.88 10.92
CA GLU A 18 22.93 -19.21 11.42
C GLU A 18 21.99 -19.14 12.63
N GLN A 19 21.79 -17.97 13.24
CA GLN A 19 20.80 -17.74 14.30
C GLN A 19 19.36 -17.86 13.80
N TYR A 20 19.12 -17.74 12.50
CA TYR A 20 17.79 -17.90 11.90
C TYR A 20 17.67 -19.27 11.23
N GLU A 21 16.69 -20.05 11.67
CA GLU A 21 16.30 -21.29 11.02
C GLU A 21 15.17 -21.01 10.05
N ILE A 22 15.46 -21.06 8.74
CA ILE A 22 14.48 -20.81 7.67
C ILE A 22 13.44 -21.94 7.65
N GLN A 23 12.16 -21.54 7.60
CA GLN A 23 11.01 -22.42 7.55
C GLN A 23 10.31 -22.26 6.19
N ASP A 24 9.02 -21.98 6.18
CA ASP A 24 8.17 -22.00 4.99
C ASP A 24 8.24 -20.67 4.21
N VAL A 25 8.06 -20.74 2.89
CA VAL A 25 7.82 -19.54 2.08
C VAL A 25 6.40 -19.04 2.35
N VAL A 26 6.28 -17.79 2.79
CA VAL A 26 5.01 -17.14 3.14
C VAL A 26 4.45 -16.36 1.95
N GLY A 27 5.33 -15.78 1.12
CA GLY A 27 4.92 -15.04 -0.08
C GLY A 27 6.06 -14.84 -1.07
N GLU A 28 5.70 -14.74 -2.35
CA GLU A 28 6.61 -14.39 -3.44
C GLU A 28 5.97 -13.24 -4.23
N GLY A 29 6.72 -12.15 -4.40
CA GLY A 29 6.26 -10.96 -5.11
C GLY A 29 7.31 -10.45 -6.10
N ALA A 30 6.95 -9.42 -6.86
CA ALA A 30 7.82 -8.83 -7.88
C ALA A 30 9.15 -8.28 -7.33
N TYR A 31 9.24 -8.02 -6.03
CA TYR A 31 10.39 -7.37 -5.38
C TYR A 31 11.16 -8.31 -4.44
N GLY A 32 10.72 -9.55 -4.24
CA GLY A 32 11.36 -10.43 -3.29
C GLY A 32 10.53 -11.62 -2.84
N VAL A 33 11.14 -12.41 -1.98
CA VAL A 33 10.57 -13.63 -1.39
C VAL A 33 10.55 -13.45 0.13
N VAL A 34 9.41 -13.75 0.75
CA VAL A 34 9.24 -13.74 2.20
C VAL A 34 9.15 -15.16 2.70
N CYS A 35 9.96 -15.52 3.69
CA CYS A 35 9.84 -16.78 4.41
C CYS A 35 9.60 -16.54 5.90
N SER A 36 8.98 -17.52 6.56
CA SER A 36 9.01 -17.60 8.01
C SER A 36 10.35 -18.18 8.46
N ALA A 37 10.83 -17.75 9.62
CA ALA A 37 12.02 -18.29 10.24
C ALA A 37 11.90 -18.30 11.76
N LEU A 38 12.60 -19.21 12.42
CA LEU A 38 12.76 -19.23 13.88
C LEU A 38 14.08 -18.55 14.24
N HIS A 39 14.03 -17.47 15.02
CA HIS A 39 15.22 -16.88 15.63
C HIS A 39 15.63 -17.72 16.85
N LYS A 40 16.57 -18.66 16.65
CA LYS A 40 16.95 -19.71 17.61
C LYS A 40 17.29 -19.19 19.02
N PRO A 41 18.04 -18.08 19.19
CA PRO A 41 18.36 -17.57 20.52
C PRO A 41 17.14 -17.14 21.33
N SER A 42 16.14 -16.53 20.68
CA SER A 42 14.94 -16.01 21.34
C SER A 42 13.76 -16.98 21.35
N GLY A 43 13.76 -17.96 20.44
CA GLY A 43 12.59 -18.79 20.15
C GLY A 43 11.46 -18.07 19.41
N GLN A 44 11.63 -16.79 19.03
CA GLN A 44 10.64 -16.00 18.31
C GLN A 44 10.57 -16.39 16.83
N LYS A 45 9.35 -16.54 16.30
CA LYS A 45 9.12 -16.65 14.86
C LYS A 45 9.10 -15.27 14.21
N VAL A 46 9.74 -15.15 13.06
CA VAL A 46 9.90 -13.89 12.31
C VAL A 46 9.61 -14.12 10.82
N ALA A 47 9.35 -13.03 10.10
CA ALA A 47 9.33 -13.02 8.64
C ALA A 47 10.65 -12.46 8.11
N ILE A 48 11.26 -13.12 7.14
CA ILE A 48 12.48 -12.65 6.47
C ILE A 48 12.15 -12.35 5.00
N LYS A 49 12.15 -11.07 4.65
CA LYS A 49 11.96 -10.57 3.28
C LYS A 49 13.31 -10.47 2.58
N LYS A 50 13.58 -11.38 1.65
CA LYS A 50 14.74 -11.36 0.75
C LYS A 50 14.44 -10.47 -0.47
N ILE A 51 15.29 -9.49 -0.72
CA ILE A 51 15.20 -8.54 -1.85
C ILE A 51 16.50 -8.60 -2.66
N THR A 52 16.40 -8.61 -3.99
CA THR A 52 17.54 -8.50 -4.93
C THR A 52 17.48 -7.17 -5.68
N PRO A 53 17.85 -6.05 -5.05
CA PRO A 53 17.52 -4.73 -5.58
C PRO A 53 18.48 -4.24 -6.68
N PHE A 54 19.68 -4.82 -6.77
CA PHE A 54 20.78 -4.27 -7.58
C PHE A 54 20.72 -4.61 -9.07
N ASP A 55 19.60 -5.14 -9.55
CA ASP A 55 19.37 -5.35 -10.98
C ASP A 55 18.96 -4.03 -11.66
N HIS A 56 18.22 -3.16 -10.97
CA HIS A 56 17.71 -1.90 -11.53
C HIS A 56 17.67 -0.78 -10.47
N SER A 57 18.11 0.44 -10.83
CA SER A 57 18.06 1.62 -9.93
C SER A 57 16.70 1.86 -9.28
N MET A 58 15.61 1.56 -10.00
CA MET A 58 14.25 1.67 -9.48
C MET A 58 14.04 0.75 -8.27
N PHE A 59 14.48 -0.51 -8.32
CA PHE A 59 14.39 -1.43 -7.18
C PHE A 59 15.27 -0.99 -6.00
N CYS A 60 16.46 -0.45 -6.26
CA CYS A 60 17.28 0.16 -5.21
C CYS A 60 16.53 1.32 -4.51
N LEU A 61 15.94 2.24 -5.28
CA LEU A 61 15.16 3.37 -4.72
C LEU A 61 13.94 2.91 -3.93
N ARG A 62 13.30 1.80 -4.29
CA ARG A 62 12.19 1.23 -3.51
C ARG A 62 12.67 0.62 -2.20
N THR A 63 13.76 -0.15 -2.26
CA THR A 63 14.34 -0.85 -1.11
C THR A 63 14.86 0.15 -0.07
N LEU A 64 15.63 1.15 -0.50
CA LEU A 64 16.14 2.19 0.38
C LEU A 64 15.00 2.96 1.07
N ARG A 65 13.95 3.29 0.31
CA ARG A 65 12.79 3.98 0.85
C ARG A 65 12.03 3.12 1.86
N GLU A 66 11.76 1.88 1.51
CA GLU A 66 11.06 0.94 2.39
C GLU A 66 11.82 0.79 3.71
N MET A 67 13.15 0.57 3.67
CA MET A 67 13.97 0.48 4.87
C MET A 67 13.91 1.74 5.73
N LYS A 68 14.12 2.92 5.13
CA LYS A 68 14.14 4.17 5.89
C LYS A 68 12.78 4.46 6.54
N LEU A 69 11.67 4.24 5.83
CA LEU A 69 10.33 4.48 6.36
C LEU A 69 9.95 3.47 7.46
N LEU A 70 10.29 2.20 7.28
CA LEU A 70 10.02 1.18 8.30
C LEU A 70 10.86 1.34 9.57
N ARG A 71 12.06 1.94 9.48
CA ARG A 71 12.83 2.35 10.67
C ARG A 71 12.28 3.60 11.34
N TYR A 72 11.63 4.47 10.56
CA TYR A 72 11.06 5.72 11.04
C TYR A 72 9.76 5.50 11.80
N PHE A 73 8.83 4.72 11.24
CA PHE A 73 7.55 4.46 11.88
C PHE A 73 7.65 3.42 12.98
N ASN A 74 7.20 3.79 14.18
CA ASN A 74 6.95 2.89 15.29
C ASN A 74 5.46 3.00 15.67
N HIS A 75 4.62 2.12 15.13
CA HIS A 75 3.17 2.20 15.23
C HIS A 75 2.55 0.79 15.16
N GLU A 76 1.55 0.44 15.98
CA GLU A 76 1.05 -0.94 16.04
C GLU A 76 0.52 -1.44 14.69
N ASN A 77 -0.13 -0.55 13.92
CA ASN A 77 -0.69 -0.87 12.61
C ASN A 77 0.25 -0.65 11.41
N VAL A 78 1.56 -0.48 11.65
CA VAL A 78 2.60 -0.48 10.60
C VAL A 78 3.58 -1.61 10.89
N ILE A 79 3.93 -2.39 9.87
CA ILE A 79 4.86 -3.50 10.07
C ILE A 79 6.21 -2.99 10.58
N SER A 80 6.78 -3.63 11.61
CA SER A 80 8.06 -3.22 12.19
C SER A 80 9.23 -3.99 11.57
N ILE A 81 10.37 -3.32 11.40
CA ILE A 81 11.66 -4.00 11.20
C ILE A 81 12.21 -4.36 12.58
N LEU A 82 12.45 -5.65 12.79
CA LEU A 82 13.10 -6.17 13.99
C LEU A 82 14.63 -6.13 13.85
N ASP A 83 15.13 -6.48 12.67
CA ASP A 83 16.56 -6.52 12.36
C ASP A 83 16.78 -6.46 10.83
N ILE A 84 18.01 -6.17 10.40
CA ILE A 84 18.41 -6.23 9.00
C ILE A 84 19.72 -7.01 8.91
N GLN A 85 19.76 -8.05 8.07
CA GLN A 85 20.96 -8.87 7.91
C GLN A 85 22.11 -8.02 7.40
N LYS A 86 23.12 -7.82 8.25
CA LYS A 86 24.34 -7.13 7.85
C LYS A 86 25.10 -7.95 6.81
N PRO A 87 25.43 -7.39 5.63
CA PRO A 87 26.27 -8.07 4.65
C PRO A 87 27.70 -8.27 5.20
N ARG A 88 28.38 -9.34 4.77
CA ARG A 88 29.76 -9.65 5.23
C ARG A 88 30.80 -8.63 4.74
N SER A 89 30.60 -8.11 3.54
CA SER A 89 31.41 -7.05 2.96
C SER A 89 30.62 -6.35 1.87
N PHE A 90 31.04 -5.13 1.51
CA PHE A 90 30.39 -4.37 0.44
C PHE A 90 30.49 -5.09 -0.90
N GLU A 91 31.62 -5.74 -1.21
CA GLU A 91 31.86 -6.42 -2.49
C GLU A 91 30.87 -7.57 -2.70
N ARG A 92 30.53 -8.29 -1.63
CA ARG A 92 29.60 -9.43 -1.66
C ARG A 92 28.14 -9.05 -1.41
N PHE A 93 27.84 -7.76 -1.30
CA PHE A 93 26.49 -7.28 -1.02
C PHE A 93 25.61 -7.31 -2.28
N SER A 94 24.88 -8.41 -2.49
CA SER A 94 23.98 -8.62 -3.63
C SER A 94 22.49 -8.69 -3.25
N GLU A 95 22.21 -8.91 -1.97
CA GLU A 95 20.87 -9.20 -1.46
C GLU A 95 20.65 -8.44 -0.15
N VAL A 96 19.42 -7.99 0.09
CA VAL A 96 18.97 -7.38 1.35
C VAL A 96 17.99 -8.34 2.01
N TYR A 97 18.13 -8.52 3.33
CA TYR A 97 17.19 -9.31 4.12
C TYR A 97 16.63 -8.45 5.25
N LEU A 98 15.34 -8.12 5.17
CA LEU A 98 14.62 -7.43 6.23
C LEU A 98 13.98 -8.47 7.14
N ILE A 99 14.30 -8.44 8.43
CA ILE A 99 13.71 -9.32 9.44
C ILE A 99 12.60 -8.52 10.12
N GLN A 100 11.38 -9.04 10.04
CA GLN A 100 10.16 -8.36 10.43
C GLN A 100 9.33 -9.26 11.34
N GLU A 101 8.33 -8.68 11.99
CA GLU A 101 7.29 -9.43 12.68
C GLU A 101 6.59 -10.40 11.70
N LEU A 102 6.35 -11.64 12.16
CA LEU A 102 5.64 -12.62 11.37
C LEU A 102 4.12 -12.41 11.49
N MET A 103 3.48 -12.07 10.38
CA MET A 103 2.03 -12.06 10.25
C MET A 103 1.56 -13.35 9.56
N GLU A 104 0.38 -13.85 9.92
CA GLU A 104 -0.10 -15.16 9.48
C GLU A 104 -0.69 -15.12 8.06
N THR A 105 -1.31 -14.00 7.70
CA THR A 105 -1.95 -13.84 6.40
C THR A 105 -2.03 -12.37 6.00
N ASP A 106 -2.77 -12.10 4.92
CA ASP A 106 -3.04 -10.79 4.37
C ASP A 106 -4.54 -10.67 4.07
N MET A 107 -5.05 -9.44 4.01
CA MET A 107 -6.46 -9.18 3.79
C MET A 107 -6.95 -9.73 2.43
N HIS A 108 -6.09 -9.80 1.41
CA HIS A 108 -6.47 -10.37 0.11
C HIS A 108 -6.78 -11.87 0.20
N ARG A 109 -6.05 -12.62 1.02
CA ARG A 109 -6.38 -14.02 1.30
C ARG A 109 -7.63 -14.14 2.16
N VAL A 110 -7.78 -13.32 3.20
CA VAL A 110 -8.96 -13.33 4.09
C VAL A 110 -10.26 -13.07 3.31
N ILE A 111 -10.32 -12.02 2.49
CA ILE A 111 -11.51 -11.68 1.68
C ILE A 111 -11.95 -12.83 0.77
N ARG A 112 -11.03 -13.68 0.31
CA ARG A 112 -11.34 -14.80 -0.61
C ARG A 112 -11.72 -16.09 0.09
N THR A 113 -11.32 -16.27 1.34
CA THR A 113 -11.47 -17.55 2.05
C THR A 113 -12.43 -17.49 3.23
N GLN A 114 -12.79 -16.29 3.69
CA GLN A 114 -13.64 -16.07 4.85
C GLN A 114 -14.79 -15.12 4.51
N GLU A 115 -15.91 -15.29 5.21
CA GLU A 115 -16.99 -14.29 5.23
C GLU A 115 -16.70 -13.27 6.34
N LEU A 116 -16.54 -12.01 5.96
CA LEU A 116 -16.31 -10.91 6.90
C LEU A 116 -17.66 -10.37 7.40
N SER A 117 -17.80 -10.21 8.72
CA SER A 117 -18.92 -9.49 9.32
C SER A 117 -18.73 -7.97 9.17
N ASP A 118 -19.79 -7.20 9.43
CA ASP A 118 -19.70 -5.74 9.50
C ASP A 118 -18.66 -5.30 10.55
N ASP A 119 -18.68 -5.92 11.74
CA ASP A 119 -17.71 -5.68 12.82
C ASP A 119 -16.26 -5.95 12.38
N HIS A 120 -16.00 -7.03 11.64
CA HIS A 120 -14.66 -7.28 11.08
C HIS A 120 -14.26 -6.17 10.10
N CYS A 121 -15.15 -5.78 9.18
CA CYS A 121 -14.88 -4.71 8.24
C CYS A 121 -14.61 -3.38 8.97
N GLN A 122 -15.41 -3.06 9.98
CA GLN A 122 -15.29 -1.88 10.83
C GLN A 122 -13.93 -1.82 11.51
N TYR A 123 -13.52 -2.91 12.17
CA TYR A 123 -12.25 -2.99 12.89
C TYR A 123 -11.03 -2.91 11.96
N PHE A 124 -11.08 -3.57 10.79
CA PHE A 124 -9.98 -3.51 9.83
C PHE A 124 -9.85 -2.14 9.14
N ILE A 125 -10.97 -1.46 8.85
CA ILE A 125 -10.92 -0.08 8.34
C ILE A 125 -10.39 0.89 9.40
N TYR A 126 -10.83 0.76 10.65
CA TYR A 126 -10.30 1.55 11.76
C TYR A 126 -8.77 1.43 11.84
N GLN A 127 -8.23 0.22 11.92
CA GLN A 127 -6.78 -0.01 12.01
C GLN A 127 -6.01 0.50 10.77
N THR A 128 -6.61 0.39 9.58
CA THR A 128 -6.00 0.92 8.34
C THR A 128 -5.94 2.45 8.36
N LEU A 129 -7.02 3.12 8.80
CA LEU A 129 -7.07 4.58 8.93
C LEU A 129 -6.16 5.08 10.06
N ARG A 130 -6.06 4.34 11.17
CA ARG A 130 -5.11 4.63 12.27
C ARG A 130 -3.67 4.61 11.78
N ALA A 131 -3.27 3.60 11.01
CA ALA A 131 -1.96 3.55 10.35
C ALA A 131 -1.73 4.74 9.41
N LEU A 132 -2.74 5.09 8.60
CA LEU A 132 -2.68 6.21 7.68
C LEU A 132 -2.58 7.55 8.38
N LYS A 133 -3.19 7.74 9.56
CA LYS A 133 -3.11 8.97 10.35
C LYS A 133 -1.65 9.28 10.69
N ALA A 134 -0.91 8.28 11.18
CA ALA A 134 0.52 8.40 11.47
C ALA A 134 1.34 8.71 10.20
N MET A 135 1.06 8.03 9.08
CA MET A 135 1.77 8.30 7.82
C MET A 135 1.49 9.71 7.28
N HIS A 136 0.22 10.12 7.31
CA HIS A 136 -0.22 11.39 6.75
C HIS A 136 0.22 12.56 7.62
N SER A 137 0.28 12.44 8.95
CA SER A 137 0.86 13.48 9.80
C SER A 137 2.36 13.67 9.53
N ALA A 138 3.06 12.58 9.20
CA ALA A 138 4.45 12.60 8.75
C ALA A 138 4.65 13.10 7.30
N ASN A 139 3.58 13.52 6.62
CA ASN A 139 3.55 13.88 5.20
C ASN A 139 4.05 12.75 4.26
N VAL A 140 3.78 11.50 4.62
CA VAL A 140 4.06 10.32 3.79
C VAL A 140 2.77 9.81 3.15
N LEU A 141 2.81 9.60 1.85
CA LEU A 141 1.78 8.92 1.07
C LEU A 141 2.21 7.46 0.86
N HIS A 142 1.32 6.50 1.07
CA HIS A 142 1.62 5.07 0.85
C HIS A 142 1.65 4.71 -0.64
N ARG A 143 0.65 5.17 -1.41
CA ARG A 143 0.52 5.09 -2.88
C ARG A 143 0.28 3.70 -3.47
N ASP A 144 0.32 2.64 -2.67
CA ASP A 144 0.02 1.26 -3.10
C ASP A 144 -0.79 0.49 -2.04
N LEU A 145 -1.76 1.15 -1.40
CA LEU A 145 -2.68 0.47 -0.49
C LEU A 145 -3.61 -0.47 -1.27
N LYS A 146 -3.65 -1.72 -0.81
CA LYS A 146 -4.46 -2.81 -1.35
C LYS A 146 -4.52 -3.94 -0.32
N PRO A 147 -5.48 -4.87 -0.41
CA PRO A 147 -5.65 -5.95 0.56
C PRO A 147 -4.39 -6.81 0.76
N SER A 148 -3.56 -7.03 -0.26
CA SER A 148 -2.32 -7.83 -0.11
C SER A 148 -1.24 -7.13 0.71
N ASN A 149 -1.37 -5.82 0.94
CA ASN A 149 -0.43 -4.99 1.71
C ASN A 149 -0.97 -4.68 3.11
N LEU A 150 -2.07 -5.34 3.51
CA LEU A 150 -2.64 -5.30 4.85
C LEU A 150 -2.45 -6.69 5.47
N LEU A 151 -1.43 -6.84 6.30
CA LEU A 151 -1.10 -8.10 6.96
C LEU A 151 -1.96 -8.31 8.20
N LEU A 152 -2.30 -9.56 8.51
CA LEU A 152 -3.23 -9.95 9.57
C LEU A 152 -2.71 -11.14 10.38
N ASN A 153 -3.08 -11.19 11.66
CA ASN A 153 -2.91 -12.35 12.54
C ASN A 153 -4.28 -12.88 13.05
N ALA A 154 -4.26 -13.99 13.79
CA ALA A 154 -5.46 -14.63 14.34
C ALA A 154 -6.27 -13.74 15.30
N ASN A 155 -5.65 -12.72 15.90
CA ASN A 155 -6.33 -11.77 16.79
C ASN A 155 -6.99 -10.61 16.04
N CYS A 156 -6.96 -10.63 14.70
CA CYS A 156 -7.40 -9.54 13.83
C CYS A 156 -6.57 -8.25 13.96
N ASP A 157 -5.32 -8.35 14.42
CA ASP A 157 -4.39 -7.22 14.36
C ASP A 157 -3.95 -7.00 12.91
N LEU A 158 -4.01 -5.75 12.46
CA LEU A 158 -3.70 -5.35 11.09
C LEU A 158 -2.44 -4.50 11.05
N LYS A 159 -1.53 -4.83 10.13
CA LYS A 159 -0.31 -4.07 9.86
C LYS A 159 -0.15 -3.75 8.38
N VAL A 160 -0.01 -2.47 8.06
CA VAL A 160 0.31 -2.01 6.70
C VAL A 160 1.78 -2.33 6.38
N CYS A 161 2.04 -2.84 5.18
CA CYS A 161 3.37 -3.16 4.68
C CYS A 161 3.60 -2.66 3.24
N ASP A 162 4.83 -2.83 2.74
CA ASP A 162 5.27 -2.47 1.37
C ASP A 162 5.27 -0.95 1.07
N PHE A 163 6.22 -0.27 1.70
CA PHE A 163 6.48 1.17 1.52
C PHE A 163 7.33 1.48 0.29
N GLY A 164 7.53 0.49 -0.60
CA GLY A 164 8.39 0.61 -1.78
C GLY A 164 7.90 1.65 -2.78
N LEU A 165 6.65 2.09 -2.72
CA LEU A 165 6.08 3.14 -3.59
C LEU A 165 5.76 4.46 -2.87
N ALA A 166 5.97 4.51 -1.55
CA ALA A 166 5.65 5.68 -0.74
C ALA A 166 6.40 6.93 -1.20
N ARG A 167 5.90 8.14 -0.88
CA ARG A 167 6.57 9.42 -1.18
C ARG A 167 6.18 10.50 -0.19
N SER A 168 7.01 11.54 -0.06
CA SER A 168 6.61 12.77 0.61
C SER A 168 5.50 13.48 -0.16
N ALA A 169 4.46 13.91 0.55
CA ALA A 169 3.36 14.71 0.01
C ALA A 169 3.81 16.10 -0.49
N ALA A 170 4.94 16.63 0.00
CA ALA A 170 5.48 17.94 -0.40
C ALA A 170 6.25 17.90 -1.73
N SER A 171 6.61 16.71 -2.23
CA SER A 171 7.49 16.53 -3.40
C SER A 171 6.78 16.57 -4.77
N THR A 172 5.59 17.18 -4.84
CA THR A 172 4.70 17.12 -6.01
C THR A 172 5.16 17.96 -7.21
N GLU A 173 6.17 18.81 -7.08
CA GLU A 173 6.50 19.80 -8.11
C GLU A 173 7.31 19.26 -9.31
N ASP A 174 8.07 18.15 -9.18
CA ASP A 174 9.06 17.77 -10.20
C ASP A 174 8.88 16.42 -10.92
N ASN A 175 7.78 15.71 -10.72
CA ASN A 175 7.59 14.40 -11.39
C ASN A 175 6.95 14.53 -12.79
N GLN A 176 7.67 15.15 -13.75
CA GLN A 176 7.27 15.19 -15.17
C GLN A 176 7.46 13.84 -15.89
N GLY A 177 8.15 12.88 -15.29
CA GLY A 177 8.45 11.58 -15.90
C GLY A 177 7.85 10.42 -15.14
N PHE A 178 6.62 10.01 -15.46
CA PHE A 178 6.16 8.63 -15.22
C PHE A 178 5.20 8.20 -16.34
N MET A 179 5.76 8.05 -17.55
CA MET A 179 5.15 7.27 -18.63
C MET A 179 5.49 5.77 -18.54
N THR A 180 6.40 5.37 -17.66
CA THR A 180 6.73 3.96 -17.48
C THR A 180 5.61 3.28 -16.70
N GLU A 181 4.86 2.46 -17.42
CA GLU A 181 3.84 1.53 -16.93
C GLU A 181 4.10 1.09 -15.49
N TYR A 182 3.29 1.56 -14.55
CA TYR A 182 3.26 0.93 -13.25
C TYR A 182 2.74 -0.51 -13.43
N VAL A 183 3.65 -1.47 -13.35
CA VAL A 183 3.43 -2.93 -13.28
C VAL A 183 2.85 -3.31 -11.90
N ALA A 184 1.80 -2.61 -11.48
CA ALA A 184 1.13 -2.81 -10.20
C ALA A 184 -0.39 -2.78 -10.41
N THR A 185 -1.11 -3.43 -9.49
CA THR A 185 -2.56 -3.52 -9.50
C THR A 185 -3.18 -2.11 -9.52
N ARG A 186 -3.96 -1.79 -10.56
CA ARG A 186 -4.56 -0.46 -10.77
C ARG A 186 -5.88 -0.27 -10.03
N TRP A 187 -6.45 -1.35 -9.50
CA TRP A 187 -7.82 -1.42 -9.01
C TRP A 187 -8.14 -0.47 -7.85
N TYR A 188 -7.11 -0.07 -7.10
CA TYR A 188 -7.21 0.80 -5.92
C TYR A 188 -6.76 2.24 -6.20
N ARG A 189 -6.48 2.59 -7.46
CA ARG A 189 -6.03 3.94 -7.83
C ARG A 189 -7.21 4.90 -7.98
N ALA A 190 -7.02 6.08 -7.42
CA ALA A 190 -7.99 7.18 -7.49
C ALA A 190 -8.17 7.71 -8.93
N PRO A 191 -9.36 8.24 -9.27
CA PRO A 191 -9.65 8.73 -10.62
C PRO A 191 -8.70 9.86 -11.06
N GLU A 192 -8.28 10.73 -10.14
CA GLU A 192 -7.33 11.80 -10.44
C GLU A 192 -5.98 11.27 -10.91
N ILE A 193 -5.52 10.10 -10.43
CA ILE A 193 -4.28 9.47 -10.91
C ILE A 193 -4.42 8.97 -12.36
N MET A 194 -5.65 8.65 -12.78
CA MET A 194 -5.94 8.26 -14.17
C MET A 194 -6.08 9.48 -15.10
N LEU A 195 -6.42 10.64 -14.55
CA LEU A 195 -6.73 11.88 -15.28
C LEU A 195 -5.55 12.86 -15.34
N THR A 196 -4.74 12.93 -14.28
CA THR A 196 -3.61 13.83 -14.14
C THR A 196 -2.44 13.13 -13.44
N PHE A 197 -1.23 13.35 -13.96
CA PHE A 197 -0.01 12.75 -13.41
C PHE A 197 0.67 13.61 -12.33
N LYS A 198 0.11 14.79 -12.03
CA LYS A 198 0.79 15.83 -11.24
C LYS A 198 0.25 16.00 -9.82
N GLU A 199 -0.83 15.32 -9.46
CA GLU A 199 -1.53 15.58 -8.19
C GLU A 199 -1.54 14.33 -7.33
N TYR A 200 -0.47 14.17 -6.55
CA TYR A 200 -0.43 13.17 -5.49
C TYR A 200 -0.71 13.86 -4.17
N THR A 201 -1.89 13.64 -3.62
CA THR A 201 -2.30 14.16 -2.30
C THR A 201 -2.61 12.99 -1.37
N LYS A 202 -2.78 13.28 -0.07
CA LYS A 202 -3.25 12.32 0.94
C LYS A 202 -4.55 11.62 0.53
N ALA A 203 -5.40 12.29 -0.25
CA ALA A 203 -6.67 11.76 -0.71
C ALA A 203 -6.55 10.47 -1.54
N ILE A 204 -5.42 10.22 -2.22
CA ILE A 204 -5.27 9.02 -3.05
C ILE A 204 -5.24 7.73 -2.22
N ASP A 205 -4.64 7.78 -1.03
CA ASP A 205 -4.61 6.66 -0.11
C ASP A 205 -6.01 6.42 0.49
N VAL A 206 -6.73 7.51 0.80
CA VAL A 206 -8.12 7.44 1.28
C VAL A 206 -9.04 6.77 0.26
N TRP A 207 -8.86 7.07 -1.04
CA TRP A 207 -9.58 6.37 -2.10
C TRP A 207 -9.29 4.87 -2.09
N SER A 208 -8.03 4.49 -1.94
CA SER A 208 -7.65 3.07 -1.85
C SER A 208 -8.33 2.38 -0.66
N VAL A 209 -8.46 3.04 0.49
CA VAL A 209 -9.22 2.54 1.65
C VAL A 209 -10.69 2.33 1.29
N GLY A 210 -11.32 3.26 0.56
CA GLY A 210 -12.69 3.09 0.05
C GLY A 210 -12.85 1.86 -0.85
N CYS A 211 -11.90 1.62 -1.76
CA CYS A 211 -11.89 0.40 -2.57
C CYS A 211 -11.73 -0.88 -1.73
N ILE A 212 -10.89 -0.84 -0.69
CA ILE A 212 -10.67 -1.97 0.23
C ILE A 212 -11.93 -2.27 1.04
N LEU A 213 -12.61 -1.23 1.57
CA LEU A 213 -13.90 -1.38 2.26
C LEU A 213 -14.93 -2.05 1.35
N ALA A 214 -15.10 -1.55 0.13
CA ALA A 214 -16.03 -2.13 -0.83
C ALA A 214 -15.69 -3.60 -1.18
N GLU A 215 -14.40 -3.94 -1.25
CA GLU A 215 -13.96 -5.30 -1.51
C GLU A 215 -14.22 -6.23 -0.32
N MET A 216 -14.02 -5.78 0.93
CA MET A 216 -14.40 -6.54 2.12
C MET A 216 -15.91 -6.78 2.19
N LEU A 217 -16.73 -5.78 1.85
CA LEU A 217 -18.19 -5.88 1.88
C LEU A 217 -18.78 -6.81 0.81
N SER A 218 -18.07 -7.05 -0.30
CA SER A 218 -18.60 -7.85 -1.42
C SER A 218 -17.80 -9.10 -1.78
N GLY A 219 -16.64 -9.30 -1.16
CA GLY A 219 -15.72 -10.40 -1.49
C GLY A 219 -15.00 -10.26 -2.83
N LYS A 220 -15.14 -9.12 -3.53
CA LYS A 220 -14.58 -8.92 -4.87
C LYS A 220 -14.11 -7.48 -5.10
N PRO A 221 -13.04 -7.26 -5.91
CA PRO A 221 -12.55 -5.92 -6.21
C PRO A 221 -13.64 -5.05 -6.83
N LEU A 222 -13.76 -3.81 -6.35
CA LEU A 222 -14.78 -2.86 -6.82
C LEU A 222 -14.53 -2.41 -8.26
N PHE A 223 -13.27 -2.12 -8.62
CA PHE A 223 -12.90 -1.59 -9.94
C PHE A 223 -11.76 -2.40 -10.59
N PRO A 224 -12.02 -3.61 -11.12
CA PRO A 224 -11.00 -4.47 -11.72
C PRO A 224 -10.62 -4.05 -13.16
N GLY A 225 -10.08 -2.84 -13.31
CA GLY A 225 -9.67 -2.30 -14.62
C GLY A 225 -8.50 -3.08 -15.25
N LYS A 226 -8.53 -3.15 -16.59
CA LYS A 226 -7.52 -3.87 -17.41
C LYS A 226 -6.38 -2.94 -17.84
N ASP A 227 -6.71 -1.67 -18.03
CA ASP A 227 -5.82 -0.58 -18.41
C ASP A 227 -6.34 0.73 -17.80
N TYR A 228 -5.66 1.85 -18.06
CA TYR A 228 -6.02 3.16 -17.49
C TYR A 228 -7.41 3.64 -17.92
N HIS A 229 -7.80 3.42 -19.18
CA HIS A 229 -9.10 3.86 -19.68
C HIS A 229 -10.23 2.98 -19.11
N HIS A 230 -10.02 1.66 -19.09
CA HIS A 230 -10.99 0.74 -18.51
C HIS A 230 -11.18 0.98 -17.00
N GLN A 231 -10.09 1.25 -16.26
CA GLN A 231 -10.18 1.59 -14.83
C GLN A 231 -11.08 2.82 -14.60
N LEU A 232 -10.84 3.91 -15.32
CA LEU A 232 -11.66 5.12 -15.23
C LEU A 232 -13.10 4.88 -15.67
N THR A 233 -13.33 4.06 -16.70
CA THR A 233 -14.68 3.68 -17.14
C THR A 233 -15.45 2.99 -16.02
N LEU A 234 -14.85 2.00 -15.34
CA LEU A 234 -15.49 1.28 -14.23
C LEU A 234 -15.83 2.20 -13.06
N ILE A 235 -14.96 3.17 -12.76
CA ILE A 235 -15.22 4.18 -11.73
C ILE A 235 -16.46 5.00 -12.09
N LEU A 236 -16.54 5.49 -13.33
CA LEU A 236 -17.67 6.30 -13.80
C LEU A 236 -18.96 5.49 -13.98
N ASP A 237 -18.87 4.17 -14.19
CA ASP A 237 -20.03 3.27 -14.21
C ASP A 237 -20.74 3.21 -12.86
N VAL A 238 -19.99 3.34 -11.75
CA VAL A 238 -20.53 3.32 -10.40
C VAL A 238 -20.86 4.74 -9.92
N LEU A 239 -19.91 5.66 -9.99
CA LEU A 239 -20.06 7.01 -9.46
C LEU A 239 -20.89 7.93 -10.38
N GLY A 240 -21.08 7.55 -11.64
CA GLY A 240 -21.72 8.38 -12.65
C GLY A 240 -20.78 9.41 -13.26
N THR A 241 -21.29 10.16 -14.23
CA THR A 241 -20.57 11.30 -14.82
C THR A 241 -20.36 12.38 -13.74
N PRO A 242 -19.15 12.97 -13.62
CA PRO A 242 -18.87 13.98 -12.60
C PRO A 242 -19.83 15.16 -12.71
N THR A 243 -20.19 15.74 -11.55
CA THR A 243 -20.97 16.97 -11.53
C THR A 243 -20.21 18.10 -12.23
N MET A 244 -20.90 19.17 -12.63
CA MET A 244 -20.22 20.32 -13.25
C MET A 244 -19.17 20.92 -12.30
N GLU A 245 -19.44 20.96 -11.00
CA GLU A 245 -18.49 21.43 -10.00
C GLU A 245 -17.23 20.55 -9.98
N ASP A 246 -17.39 19.23 -9.91
CA ASP A 246 -16.25 18.30 -9.88
C ASP A 246 -15.50 18.28 -11.22
N TYR A 247 -16.22 18.46 -12.34
CA TYR A 247 -15.65 18.59 -13.67
C TYR A 247 -14.72 19.81 -13.77
N TYR A 248 -15.11 20.96 -13.21
CA TYR A 248 -14.26 22.15 -13.18
C TYR A 248 -13.11 22.04 -12.17
N GLY A 249 -13.21 21.14 -11.19
CA GLY A 249 -12.09 20.77 -10.31
C GLY A 249 -10.94 20.04 -11.03
N ILE A 250 -11.20 19.42 -12.19
CA ILE A 250 -10.16 18.75 -12.99
C ILE A 250 -9.25 19.80 -13.65
N LYS A 251 -8.03 19.94 -13.14
CA LYS A 251 -7.08 20.96 -13.63
C LYS A 251 -6.61 20.70 -15.07
N SER A 252 -6.44 19.43 -15.46
CA SER A 252 -5.97 19.06 -16.81
C SER A 252 -7.06 19.30 -17.86
N ARG A 253 -6.78 20.19 -18.83
CA ARG A 253 -7.69 20.45 -19.96
C ARG A 253 -7.95 19.19 -20.79
N ARG A 254 -6.92 18.39 -21.08
CA ARG A 254 -7.06 17.13 -21.84
C ARG A 254 -7.97 16.14 -21.12
N ALA A 255 -7.81 16.04 -19.79
CA ALA A 255 -8.67 15.17 -18.97
C ALA A 255 -10.13 15.63 -18.98
N ARG A 256 -10.38 16.94 -18.88
CA ARG A 256 -11.73 17.54 -19.03
C ARG A 256 -12.34 17.28 -20.40
N GLU A 257 -11.56 17.40 -21.47
CA GLU A 257 -12.03 17.09 -22.83
C GLU A 257 -12.37 15.60 -22.98
N TYR A 258 -11.57 14.71 -22.40
CA TYR A 258 -11.83 13.27 -22.37
C TYR A 258 -13.10 12.92 -21.59
N ILE A 259 -13.29 13.42 -20.36
CA ILE A 259 -14.51 13.17 -19.58
C ILE A 259 -15.75 13.67 -20.34
N ARG A 260 -15.65 14.82 -21.02
CA ARG A 260 -16.76 15.39 -21.80
C ARG A 260 -17.11 14.56 -23.03
N SER A 261 -16.18 13.79 -23.60
CA SER A 261 -16.46 12.94 -24.76
C SER A 261 -17.12 11.61 -24.37
N LEU A 262 -17.14 11.25 -23.07
CA LEU A 262 -17.78 10.04 -22.60
C LEU A 262 -19.31 10.17 -22.53
N PRO A 263 -20.07 9.08 -22.76
CA PRO A 263 -21.51 9.07 -22.56
C PRO A 263 -21.89 9.41 -21.12
N PHE A 264 -23.03 10.08 -20.95
CA PHE A 264 -23.59 10.35 -19.62
C PHE A 264 -23.94 9.05 -18.89
N LYS A 265 -23.57 8.97 -17.60
CA LYS A 265 -23.84 7.84 -16.71
C LYS A 265 -24.48 8.34 -15.43
N LYS A 266 -25.56 7.69 -15.01
CA LYS A 266 -26.20 7.95 -13.72
C LYS A 266 -25.47 7.18 -12.63
N LYS A 267 -25.22 7.82 -11.49
CA LYS A 267 -24.67 7.18 -10.30
C LYS A 267 -25.53 6.00 -9.85
N ILE A 268 -24.89 4.90 -9.50
CA ILE A 268 -25.52 3.74 -8.87
C ILE A 268 -25.53 3.97 -7.35
N PRO A 269 -26.69 3.96 -6.67
CA PRO A 269 -26.72 4.10 -5.21
C PRO A 269 -26.00 2.93 -4.53
N TRP A 270 -25.17 3.19 -3.52
CA TRP A 270 -24.42 2.14 -2.82
C TRP A 270 -25.31 1.06 -2.22
N LYS A 271 -26.49 1.43 -1.71
CA LYS A 271 -27.47 0.45 -1.18
C LYS A 271 -27.96 -0.55 -2.22
N VAL A 272 -27.94 -0.20 -3.50
CA VAL A 272 -28.27 -1.14 -4.60
C VAL A 272 -27.15 -2.16 -4.79
N MET A 273 -25.89 -1.74 -4.65
CA MET A 273 -24.72 -2.63 -4.80
C MET A 273 -24.45 -3.47 -3.55
N PHE A 274 -24.71 -2.91 -2.37
CA PHE A 274 -24.47 -3.53 -1.07
C PHE A 274 -25.76 -3.53 -0.24
N PRO A 275 -26.79 -4.32 -0.62
CA PRO A 275 -28.12 -4.25 -0.02
C PRO A 275 -28.17 -4.68 1.45
N LYS A 276 -27.22 -5.50 1.88
CA LYS A 276 -27.13 -6.03 3.25
C LYS A 276 -26.25 -5.19 4.18
N THR A 277 -25.56 -4.18 3.65
CA THR A 277 -24.62 -3.36 4.41
C THR A 277 -25.35 -2.26 5.19
N SER A 278 -24.81 -1.92 6.36
CA SER A 278 -25.33 -0.86 7.23
C SER A 278 -25.26 0.51 6.55
N ASP A 279 -26.20 1.39 6.85
CA ASP A 279 -26.23 2.72 6.22
C ASP A 279 -25.03 3.57 6.64
N MET A 280 -24.49 3.35 7.84
CA MET A 280 -23.27 4.01 8.33
C MET A 280 -22.02 3.57 7.54
N ALA A 281 -21.86 2.29 7.23
CA ALA A 281 -20.76 1.81 6.39
C ALA A 281 -20.86 2.38 4.97
N LEU A 282 -22.07 2.44 4.40
CA LEU A 282 -22.30 3.00 3.07
C LEU A 282 -22.06 4.52 3.03
N ASP A 283 -22.40 5.22 4.10
CA ASP A 283 -22.14 6.65 4.25
C ASP A 283 -20.64 6.95 4.39
N LEU A 284 -19.87 6.12 5.10
CA LEU A 284 -18.41 6.23 5.10
C LEU A 284 -17.84 5.93 3.71
N LEU A 285 -18.30 4.86 3.06
CA LEU A 285 -17.86 4.46 1.73
C LEU A 285 -18.08 5.56 0.68
N GLU A 286 -19.24 6.24 0.73
CA GLU A 286 -19.54 7.40 -0.11
C GLU A 286 -18.49 8.50 0.03
N LYS A 287 -18.11 8.84 1.28
CA LYS A 287 -17.15 9.90 1.57
C LYS A 287 -15.71 9.52 1.18
N LEU A 288 -15.33 8.24 1.37
CA LEU A 288 -14.04 7.70 0.95
C LEU A 288 -13.89 7.68 -0.59
N LEU A 289 -14.97 7.39 -1.32
CA LEU A 289 -14.99 7.26 -2.78
C LEU A 289 -15.52 8.51 -3.49
N ALA A 290 -15.33 9.69 -2.90
CA ALA A 290 -15.63 10.95 -3.59
C ALA A 290 -14.72 11.12 -4.83
N PHE A 291 -15.33 11.40 -5.99
CA PHE A 291 -14.60 11.59 -7.26
C PHE A 291 -13.62 12.76 -7.19
N ASN A 292 -14.07 13.90 -6.67
CA ASN A 292 -13.24 15.08 -6.48
C ASN A 292 -12.38 14.90 -5.22
N PRO A 293 -11.04 14.85 -5.33
CA PRO A 293 -10.17 14.62 -4.18
C PRO A 293 -10.28 15.71 -3.11
N ALA A 294 -10.70 16.93 -3.46
CA ALA A 294 -10.91 18.01 -2.48
C ALA A 294 -12.18 17.85 -1.64
N LYS A 295 -13.11 16.99 -2.06
CA LYS A 295 -14.34 16.64 -1.34
C LYS A 295 -14.24 15.28 -0.64
N ARG A 296 -13.12 14.57 -0.83
CA ARG A 296 -12.87 13.28 -0.22
C ARG A 296 -12.52 13.51 1.25
N ILE A 297 -13.19 12.81 2.14
CA ILE A 297 -12.95 12.88 3.59
C ILE A 297 -11.47 12.65 3.87
N ASP A 298 -10.88 13.39 4.81
CA ASP A 298 -9.52 13.09 5.24
C ASP A 298 -9.49 11.95 6.28
N VAL A 299 -8.29 11.50 6.65
CA VAL A 299 -8.14 10.36 7.57
C VAL A 299 -8.62 10.69 8.98
N GLU A 300 -8.44 11.92 9.45
CA GLU A 300 -8.86 12.34 10.79
C GLU A 300 -10.38 12.45 10.89
N GLU A 301 -11.01 13.00 9.86
CA GLU A 301 -12.46 13.03 9.73
C GLU A 301 -13.05 11.63 9.56
N ALA A 302 -12.37 10.73 8.84
CA ALA A 302 -12.82 9.35 8.66
C ALA A 302 -12.80 8.57 9.97
N LEU A 303 -11.79 8.74 10.81
CA LEU A 303 -11.72 8.11 12.15
C LEU A 303 -12.85 8.60 13.07
N LYS A 304 -13.26 9.86 12.96
CA LYS A 304 -14.40 10.44 13.70
C LYS A 304 -15.77 10.04 13.15
N HIS A 305 -15.83 9.29 12.05
CA HIS A 305 -17.10 8.94 11.42
C HIS A 305 -17.94 8.04 12.33
N PRO A 306 -19.28 8.16 12.38
CA PRO A 306 -20.13 7.31 13.24
C PRO A 306 -19.95 5.80 13.02
N TYR A 307 -19.58 5.41 11.80
CA TYR A 307 -19.24 4.01 11.51
C TYR A 307 -18.03 3.50 12.29
N LEU A 308 -17.14 4.34 12.81
CA LEU A 308 -15.95 3.91 13.57
C LEU A 308 -16.02 4.33 15.05
N GLU A 309 -17.14 4.90 15.50
CA GLU A 309 -17.36 5.36 16.88
C GLU A 309 -16.98 4.32 17.95
N PRO A 310 -17.24 3.00 17.80
CA PRO A 310 -16.86 2.03 18.83
C PRO A 310 -15.35 1.88 19.08
N TYR A 311 -14.51 2.30 18.11
CA TYR A 311 -13.06 2.15 18.16
C TYR A 311 -12.33 3.50 18.23
N HIS A 312 -12.98 4.59 17.83
CA HIS A 312 -12.37 5.90 17.79
C HIS A 312 -11.91 6.36 19.18
N ASP A 313 -10.61 6.55 19.34
CA ASP A 313 -10.00 7.10 20.55
C ASP A 313 -8.85 8.04 20.15
N PRO A 314 -9.02 9.37 20.23
CA PRO A 314 -7.98 10.32 19.88
C PRO A 314 -6.64 10.13 20.62
N GLU A 315 -6.68 9.61 21.86
CA GLU A 315 -5.48 9.40 22.67
C GLU A 315 -4.73 8.11 22.28
N ASP A 316 -5.45 7.12 21.73
CA ASP A 316 -4.89 5.90 21.16
C ASP A 316 -4.83 5.95 19.63
N GLU A 317 -4.75 7.14 19.03
CA GLU A 317 -4.58 7.29 17.58
C GLU A 317 -3.37 8.21 17.30
N PRO A 318 -2.15 7.70 17.50
CA PRO A 318 -0.94 8.52 17.48
C PRO A 318 -0.63 9.06 16.09
N THR A 319 -0.15 10.30 16.06
CA THR A 319 0.51 10.89 14.89
C THR A 319 2.01 10.60 14.92
N ALA A 320 2.67 10.66 13.76
CA ALA A 320 4.13 10.76 13.67
C ALA A 320 4.58 12.18 13.29
N ASP A 321 5.79 12.54 13.70
CA ASP A 321 6.39 13.84 13.37
C ASP A 321 6.55 14.02 11.86
N PRO A 322 6.56 15.25 11.34
CA PRO A 322 6.90 15.49 9.94
C PRO A 322 8.30 14.98 9.61
N ILE A 323 8.40 14.17 8.55
CA ILE A 323 9.71 13.70 8.08
C ILE A 323 10.49 14.89 7.48
N PRO A 324 11.78 15.08 7.87
CA PRO A 324 12.62 16.12 7.29
C PRO A 324 12.78 15.98 5.77
N GLU A 325 12.94 17.10 5.08
CA GLU A 325 13.04 17.10 3.61
C GLU A 325 14.20 16.25 3.09
N GLU A 326 15.32 16.26 3.81
CA GLU A 326 16.53 15.50 3.50
C GLU A 326 16.33 13.98 3.54
N PHE A 327 15.27 13.51 4.22
CA PHE A 327 14.97 12.10 4.32
C PHE A 327 14.78 11.47 2.93
N PHE A 328 14.18 12.22 2.00
CA PHE A 328 13.89 11.81 0.62
C PHE A 328 14.85 12.40 -0.42
N ASP A 329 16.03 12.90 -0.04
CA ASP A 329 16.98 13.50 -0.99
C ASP A 329 17.39 12.55 -2.12
N PHE A 330 17.48 11.25 -1.84
CA PHE A 330 17.77 10.24 -2.85
C PHE A 330 16.63 10.10 -3.89
N ASP A 331 15.39 10.40 -3.52
CA ASP A 331 14.25 10.40 -4.45
C ASP A 331 14.19 11.69 -5.27
N LYS A 332 14.54 12.84 -4.67
CA LYS A 332 14.64 14.12 -5.36
C LYS A 332 15.76 14.10 -6.41
N ASN A 333 16.90 13.51 -6.07
CA ASN A 333 18.08 13.41 -6.94
C ASN A 333 18.18 12.09 -7.71
N LYS A 334 17.08 11.32 -7.82
CA LYS A 334 17.07 9.96 -8.38
C LYS A 334 17.69 9.84 -9.78
N ASP A 335 17.52 10.87 -10.62
CA ASP A 335 18.00 10.86 -12.01
C ASP A 335 19.53 11.08 -12.09
N ASN A 336 20.14 11.58 -11.01
CA ASN A 336 21.58 11.79 -10.88
C ASN A 336 22.28 10.66 -10.10
N LEU A 337 21.52 9.69 -9.57
CA LEU A 337 22.07 8.60 -8.78
C LEU A 337 22.27 7.35 -9.63
N SER A 338 23.52 6.95 -9.77
CA SER A 338 23.89 5.65 -10.33
C SER A 338 23.45 4.51 -9.42
N LYS A 339 23.33 3.32 -10.01
CA LYS A 339 23.00 2.09 -9.28
C LYS A 339 24.02 1.77 -8.18
N GLU A 340 25.30 2.04 -8.40
CA GLU A 340 26.35 1.79 -7.41
C GLU A 340 26.28 2.77 -6.23
N GLN A 341 25.96 4.04 -6.50
CA GLN A 341 25.70 5.01 -5.43
C GLN A 341 24.48 4.59 -4.59
N LEU A 342 23.40 4.12 -5.22
CA LEU A 342 22.24 3.60 -4.50
C LEU A 342 22.58 2.35 -3.68
N ARG A 343 23.45 1.47 -4.20
CA ARG A 343 23.96 0.31 -3.46
C ARG A 343 24.76 0.73 -2.22
N HIS A 344 25.61 1.76 -2.34
CA HIS A 344 26.30 2.36 -1.20
C HIS A 344 25.33 2.93 -0.16
N LEU A 345 24.33 3.71 -0.58
CA LEU A 345 23.32 4.28 0.33
C LEU A 345 22.54 3.20 1.08
N ILE A 346 22.16 2.11 0.40
CA ILE A 346 21.50 0.97 1.07
C ILE A 346 22.46 0.33 2.06
N TYR A 347 23.72 0.09 1.67
CA TYR A 347 24.72 -0.51 2.56
C TYR A 347 24.93 0.33 3.83
N GLU A 348 25.08 1.65 3.70
CA GLU A 348 25.22 2.57 4.84
C GLU A 348 24.01 2.51 5.76
N GLU A 349 22.80 2.46 5.19
CA GLU A 349 21.56 2.37 5.97
C GLU A 349 21.47 1.06 6.77
N ILE A 350 21.96 -0.07 6.22
CA ILE A 350 22.03 -1.37 6.94
C ILE A 350 23.07 -1.34 8.07
N MET A 351 24.18 -0.62 7.86
CA MET A 351 25.30 -0.64 8.80
C MET A 351 25.13 0.29 10.01
N ARG A 352 24.17 1.24 9.95
CA ARG A 352 23.72 2.06 11.08
C ARG A 352 23.01 1.22 12.12
#